data_AF-A0A7C5FFG0-F1
#
_entry.id   AF-A0A7C5FFG0-F1
#
_cell.length_a   1.000
_cell.length_b   1.000
_cell.length_c   1.000
_cell.angle_alpha   90.00
_cell.angle_beta   90.00
_cell.angle_gamma   90.00
#
_symmetry.space_group_name_H-M   'P 1'
#
loop_
_entity.id
_entity.type
_entity.pdbx_description
1 polymer ?
#
loop_
_entity_poly.entity_id
_entity_poly.type
_entity_poly.pdbx_seq_one_letter_code
_entity_poly.pdbx_strand_id
1 'polypeptide(L)'
;MCKALGYEVEELNNIEIDGKVKVKISSICTVFAESEVISLIAQGIPREEILKGVHLSIVHKVLSMLKRIPVKEDLVFAGGSSQNRILKIFLENELKIKIVTLKESPFLGAIGAGIWGQQFFSTGS
;
A
#
# COMPACT_ATOMS: atom_id res chain seq x y z
N MET A 1 9.31 -5.89 6.70
CA MET A 1 8.15 -6.75 7.00
C MET A 1 8.09 -8.01 6.12
N CYS A 2 8.15 -7.95 4.79
CA CYS A 2 8.14 -9.17 3.94
C CYS A 2 9.18 -10.21 4.40
N LYS A 3 10.43 -9.78 4.57
CA LYS A 3 11.52 -10.61 5.10
C LYS A 3 11.22 -11.25 6.45
N ALA A 4 10.59 -10.51 7.38
CA ALA A 4 10.21 -11.05 8.70
C ALA A 4 9.14 -12.14 8.59
N LEU A 5 8.28 -12.07 7.57
CA LEU A 5 7.29 -13.10 7.23
C LEU A 5 7.88 -14.22 6.36
N GLY A 6 9.13 -14.11 5.91
CA GLY A 6 9.74 -15.06 4.99
C GLY A 6 9.24 -14.95 3.54
N TYR A 7 8.82 -13.75 3.13
CA TYR A 7 8.47 -13.43 1.73
C TYR A 7 9.46 -12.41 1.15
N GLU A 8 9.75 -12.55 -0.14
CA GLU A 8 10.30 -11.49 -0.97
C GLU A 8 9.17 -10.55 -1.44
N VAL A 9 9.53 -9.31 -1.80
CA VAL A 9 8.53 -8.29 -2.15
C VAL A 9 7.83 -8.65 -3.46
N GLU A 10 8.54 -9.28 -4.38
CA GLU A 10 8.08 -9.71 -5.68
C GLU A 10 7.02 -10.81 -5.58
N GLU A 11 7.09 -11.64 -4.54
CA GLU A 11 6.13 -12.72 -4.29
C GLU A 11 4.74 -12.20 -3.94
N LEU A 12 4.64 -10.98 -3.38
CA LEU A 12 3.38 -10.39 -2.94
C LEU A 12 2.35 -10.28 -4.08
N ASN A 13 2.79 -10.15 -5.33
CA ASN A 13 1.89 -10.03 -6.48
C ASN A 13 1.21 -11.36 -6.84
N ASN A 14 1.80 -12.48 -6.42
CA ASN A 14 1.31 -13.84 -6.68
C ASN A 14 0.53 -14.41 -5.50
N ILE A 15 0.55 -13.75 -4.33
CA ILE A 15 -0.21 -14.18 -3.17
C ILE A 15 -1.67 -13.77 -3.38
N GLU A 16 -2.55 -14.77 -3.44
CA GLU A 16 -3.98 -14.53 -3.35
C GLU A 16 -4.35 -14.27 -1.89
N ILE A 17 -5.14 -13.23 -1.67
CA ILE A 17 -5.65 -12.86 -0.36
C ILE A 17 -7.16 -12.85 -0.44
N ASP A 18 -7.77 -13.82 0.24
CA ASP A 18 -9.20 -13.94 0.42
C ASP A 18 -9.58 -13.90 1.91
N GLY A 19 -10.88 -13.89 2.17
CA GLY A 19 -11.41 -13.99 3.53
C GLY A 19 -11.28 -12.72 4.37
N LYS A 20 -11.76 -12.83 5.62
CA LYS A 20 -11.73 -11.73 6.60
C LYS A 20 -10.38 -11.70 7.31
N VAL A 21 -9.88 -10.50 7.59
CA VAL A 21 -8.67 -10.29 8.39
C VAL A 21 -8.97 -10.71 9.84
N LYS A 22 -8.26 -11.73 10.35
CA LYS A 22 -8.43 -12.22 11.73
C LYS A 22 -7.37 -11.68 12.70
N VAL A 23 -6.23 -11.25 12.16
CA VAL A 23 -5.09 -10.77 12.92
C VAL A 23 -4.98 -9.26 12.75
N LYS A 24 -4.96 -8.51 13.86
CA LYS A 24 -4.77 -7.06 13.84
C LYS A 24 -3.39 -6.72 14.35
N ILE A 25 -2.63 -5.99 13.54
CA ILE A 25 -1.35 -5.39 13.97
C ILE A 25 -1.66 -4.06 14.65
N SER A 26 -1.29 -3.95 15.92
CA SER A 26 -1.61 -2.79 16.77
C SER A 26 -0.64 -1.63 16.55
N SER A 27 0.60 -1.93 16.21
CA SER A 27 1.67 -0.94 16.07
C SER A 27 1.74 -0.34 14.67
N ILE A 28 1.81 1.00 14.58
CA ILE A 28 2.06 1.75 13.33
C ILE A 28 3.57 1.98 13.13
N CYS A 29 4.35 2.00 14.21
CA CYS A 29 5.80 2.08 14.17
C CYS A 29 6.35 0.80 13.54
N THR A 30 7.12 0.91 12.46
CA THR A 30 7.65 -0.24 11.72
C THR A 30 8.47 -1.19 12.60
N VAL A 31 9.28 -0.64 13.51
CA VAL A 31 10.12 -1.46 14.41
C VAL A 31 9.27 -2.28 15.37
N PHE A 32 8.25 -1.68 15.98
CA PHE A 32 7.36 -2.40 16.90
C PHE A 32 6.40 -3.36 16.17
N ALA A 33 5.93 -2.97 14.99
CA ALA A 33 5.13 -3.85 14.13
C ALA A 33 5.92 -5.09 13.71
N GLU A 34 7.22 -4.97 13.47
CA GLU A 34 8.08 -6.11 13.17
C GLU A 34 8.22 -7.05 14.38
N SER A 35 8.44 -6.53 15.58
CA SER A 35 8.45 -7.34 16.80
C SER A 35 7.12 -8.06 17.04
N GLU A 36 6.00 -7.38 16.81
CA GLU A 36 4.65 -7.95 16.89
C GLU A 36 4.46 -9.10 15.89
N VAL A 37 4.91 -8.92 14.64
CA VAL A 37 4.89 -9.98 13.62
C VAL A 37 5.74 -11.18 14.01
N ILE A 38 6.96 -10.98 14.53
CA ILE A 38 7.81 -12.08 14.99
C ILE A 38 7.12 -12.86 16.12
N SER A 39 6.48 -12.16 17.06
CA SER A 39 5.71 -12.79 18.14
C SER A 39 4.53 -13.63 17.62
N LEU A 40 3.78 -13.11 16.65
CA LEU A 40 2.66 -13.84 16.03
C LEU A 40 3.12 -15.09 15.27
N ILE A 41 4.28 -15.02 14.59
CA ILE A 41 4.90 -16.19 13.96
C ILE A 41 5.26 -17.23 15.02
N ALA A 42 5.87 -16.80 16.14
CA ALA A 42 6.24 -17.70 17.24
C ALA A 42 5.03 -18.36 17.91
N GLN A 43 3.87 -17.70 17.90
CA GLN A 43 2.59 -18.25 18.36
C GLN A 43 1.94 -19.23 17.36
N GLY A 44 2.57 -19.46 16.20
CA GLY A 44 2.08 -20.39 15.17
C GLY A 44 0.96 -19.83 14.31
N ILE A 45 0.73 -18.51 14.33
CA ILE A 45 -0.27 -17.87 13.45
C ILE A 45 0.21 -18.00 12.00
N PRO A 46 -0.66 -18.40 11.06
CA PRO A 46 -0.30 -18.51 9.65
C PRO A 46 0.24 -17.18 9.10
N ARG A 47 1.38 -17.23 8.41
CA ARG A 47 2.05 -16.05 7.84
C ARG A 47 1.13 -15.24 6.92
N GLU A 48 0.26 -15.91 6.19
CA GLU A 48 -0.75 -15.27 5.34
C GLU A 48 -1.74 -14.42 6.15
N GLU A 49 -2.21 -14.91 7.29
CA GLU A 49 -3.11 -14.14 8.18
C GLU A 49 -2.39 -12.93 8.78
N ILE A 50 -1.12 -13.09 9.15
CA ILE A 50 -0.29 -11.96 9.61
C ILE A 50 -0.08 -10.95 8.48
N LEU A 51 0.19 -11.41 7.25
CA LEU A 51 0.35 -10.57 6.07
C LEU A 51 -0.90 -9.71 5.79
N LYS A 52 -2.10 -10.30 5.92
CA LYS A 52 -3.39 -9.58 5.84
C LYS A 52 -3.47 -8.49 6.90
N GLY A 53 -3.11 -8.81 8.14
CA GLY A 53 -3.10 -7.85 9.26
C GLY A 53 -2.13 -6.68 9.06
N VAL A 54 -0.95 -6.96 8.50
CA VAL A 54 0.06 -5.94 8.15
C VAL A 54 -0.47 -4.99 7.08
N HIS A 55 -1.01 -5.53 5.99
CA HIS A 55 -1.59 -4.70 4.93
C HIS A 55 -2.75 -3.83 5.45
N LEU A 56 -3.62 -4.40 6.30
CA LEU A 56 -4.71 -3.65 6.92
C LEU A 56 -4.20 -2.49 7.79
N SER A 57 -3.13 -2.69 8.56
CA SER A 57 -2.50 -1.63 9.36
C SER A 57 -2.00 -0.46 8.48
N ILE A 58 -1.38 -0.79 7.34
CA ILE A 58 -0.93 0.22 6.36
C ILE A 58 -2.13 0.97 5.78
N VAL A 59 -3.19 0.25 5.39
CA VAL A 59 -4.41 0.87 4.85
C VAL A 59 -5.06 1.81 5.87
N HIS A 60 -5.25 1.39 7.12
CA HIS A 60 -5.80 2.26 8.16
C HIS A 60 -4.99 3.54 8.36
N LYS A 61 -3.65 3.47 8.27
CA LYS A 61 -2.79 4.64 8.32
C LYS A 61 -3.09 5.59 7.14
N VAL A 62 -3.18 5.08 5.91
CA VAL A 62 -3.51 5.88 4.72
C VAL A 62 -4.89 6.51 4.85
N LEU A 63 -5.90 5.75 5.29
CA LEU A 63 -7.26 6.24 5.51
C LEU A 63 -7.29 7.39 6.53
N SER A 64 -6.50 7.29 7.61
CA SER A 64 -6.42 8.34 8.62
C SER A 64 -5.92 9.68 8.05
N MET A 65 -5.05 9.62 7.03
CA MET A 65 -4.55 10.78 6.31
C MET A 65 -5.59 11.31 5.32
N LEU A 66 -6.25 10.41 4.58
CA LEU A 66 -7.29 10.76 3.60
C LEU A 66 -8.51 11.43 4.25
N LYS A 67 -8.87 11.07 5.48
CA LYS A 67 -9.98 11.71 6.23
C LYS A 67 -9.84 13.23 6.39
N ARG A 68 -8.64 13.79 6.21
CA ARG A 68 -8.38 15.22 6.30
C ARG A 68 -8.64 15.98 5.00
N ILE A 69 -8.95 15.27 3.92
CA ILE A 69 -9.08 15.81 2.57
C ILE A 69 -10.47 15.40 2.03
N PRO A 70 -11.23 16.31 1.39
CA PRO A 70 -12.43 15.91 0.67
C PRO A 70 -12.03 15.03 -0.52
N VAL A 71 -12.16 13.72 -0.35
CA VAL A 71 -11.93 12.74 -1.43
C VAL A 71 -13.03 12.96 -2.47
N LYS A 72 -12.67 13.61 -3.58
CA LYS A 72 -13.53 13.67 -4.77
C LYS A 72 -13.37 12.38 -5.58
N GLU A 73 -14.31 12.14 -6.47
CA GLU A 73 -14.32 10.99 -7.37
C GLU A 73 -12.97 10.86 -8.11
N ASP A 74 -12.58 9.61 -8.35
CA ASP A 74 -11.30 9.16 -8.93
C ASP A 74 -10.05 9.30 -8.06
N LEU A 75 -9.67 8.19 -7.41
CA LEU A 75 -8.42 8.03 -6.67
C LEU A 75 -7.36 7.34 -7.55
N VAL A 76 -6.21 8.00 -7.74
CA VAL A 76 -5.05 7.42 -8.41
C VAL A 76 -4.06 6.91 -7.37
N PHE A 77 -3.60 5.67 -7.52
CA PHE A 77 -2.51 5.12 -6.71
C PHE A 77 -1.18 5.23 -7.46
N ALA A 78 -0.28 6.04 -6.91
CA ALA A 78 1.02 6.39 -7.47
C ALA A 78 2.19 5.98 -6.55
N GLY A 79 3.41 6.00 -7.10
CA GLY A 79 4.65 5.68 -6.37
C GLY A 79 5.01 4.19 -6.40
N GLY A 80 6.12 3.82 -5.78
CA GLY A 80 6.68 2.46 -5.88
C GLY A 80 5.74 1.35 -5.40
N SER A 81 4.90 1.63 -4.40
CA SER A 81 3.92 0.66 -3.88
C SER A 81 2.65 0.55 -4.72
N SER A 82 2.49 1.37 -5.76
CA SER A 82 1.29 1.36 -6.61
C SER A 82 1.05 0.02 -7.31
N GLN A 83 2.11 -0.77 -7.53
CA GLN A 83 2.01 -2.10 -8.12
C GLN A 83 1.66 -3.19 -7.11
N ASN A 84 1.58 -2.88 -5.80
CA ASN A 84 1.16 -3.85 -4.80
C ASN A 84 -0.36 -4.07 -4.90
N ARG A 85 -0.73 -5.18 -5.54
CA ARG A 85 -2.13 -5.58 -5.77
C ARG A 85 -2.91 -5.77 -4.47
N ILE A 86 -2.31 -6.37 -3.44
CA ILE A 86 -2.97 -6.59 -2.15
C ILE A 86 -3.36 -5.26 -1.52
N LEU A 87 -2.42 -4.32 -1.47
CA LEU A 87 -2.64 -3.02 -0.86
C LEU A 87 -3.74 -2.25 -1.60
N LYS A 88 -3.76 -2.33 -2.93
CA LYS A 88 -4.84 -1.77 -3.76
C LYS A 88 -6.20 -2.36 -3.37
N ILE A 89 -6.32 -3.69 -3.29
CA ILE A 89 -7.57 -4.38 -2.94
C ILE A 89 -8.08 -3.91 -1.57
N PHE A 90 -7.19 -3.84 -0.57
CA PHE A 90 -7.58 -3.39 0.77
C PHE A 90 -8.01 -1.92 0.79
N LEU A 91 -7.32 -1.05 0.05
CA LEU A 91 -7.70 0.36 -0.07
C LEU A 91 -9.07 0.51 -0.76
N GLU A 92 -9.33 -0.21 -1.85
CA GLU A 92 -10.62 -0.19 -2.55
C GLU A 92 -11.76 -0.69 -1.65
N ASN A 93 -11.53 -1.77 -0.89
CA ASN A 93 -12.51 -2.33 0.04
C ASN A 93 -12.89 -1.36 1.17
N GLU A 94 -11.90 -0.70 1.77
CA GLU A 94 -12.12 0.23 2.87
C GLU A 94 -12.69 1.58 2.41
N LEU A 95 -12.26 2.09 1.24
CA LEU A 95 -12.73 3.37 0.71
C LEU A 95 -14.06 3.27 -0.02
N LYS A 96 -14.47 2.07 -0.44
CA LYS A 96 -15.64 1.85 -1.31
C LYS A 96 -15.55 2.63 -2.64
N ILE A 97 -14.33 2.91 -3.09
CA ILE A 97 -14.01 3.67 -4.30
C ILE A 97 -13.03 2.84 -5.13
N LYS A 98 -13.23 2.82 -6.45
CA LYS A 98 -12.30 2.18 -7.38
C LYS A 98 -11.03 3.00 -7.50
N ILE A 99 -9.89 2.35 -7.37
CA ILE A 99 -8.57 2.99 -7.43
C ILE A 99 -7.96 2.72 -8.80
N VAL A 100 -7.55 3.80 -9.46
CA VAL A 100 -6.86 3.76 -10.74
C VAL A 100 -5.37 3.53 -10.51
N THR A 101 -4.82 2.56 -11.22
CA THR A 101 -3.39 2.25 -11.22
C THR A 101 -2.96 1.99 -12.64
N LEU A 102 -1.89 2.64 -13.07
CA LEU A 102 -1.30 2.50 -14.39
C LEU A 102 0.04 1.77 -14.29
N LYS A 103 0.54 1.25 -15.41
CA LYS A 103 1.88 0.64 -15.46
C LYS A 103 2.96 1.66 -15.11
N GLU A 104 2.72 2.92 -15.46
CA GLU A 104 3.59 4.07 -15.27
C GLU A 104 3.45 4.68 -13.86
N SER A 105 2.50 4.22 -13.03
CA SER A 105 2.23 4.74 -11.68
C SER A 105 3.49 4.92 -10.80
N PRO A 106 4.50 4.02 -10.82
CA PRO A 106 5.75 4.21 -10.08
C PRO A 106 6.59 5.41 -10.55
N PHE A 107 6.44 5.81 -11.81
CA PHE A 107 7.26 6.82 -12.47
C PHE A 107 6.57 8.17 -12.61
N LEU A 108 5.32 8.32 -12.14
CA LEU A 108 4.54 9.55 -12.32
C LEU A 108 5.25 10.81 -11.81
N GLY A 109 6.06 10.71 -10.75
CA GLY A 109 6.87 11.84 -10.28
C GLY A 109 7.91 12.30 -11.31
N ALA A 110 8.63 11.37 -11.93
CA ALA A 110 9.62 11.67 -12.97
C ALA A 110 8.95 12.17 -14.26
N ILE A 111 7.83 11.55 -14.65
CA ILE A 111 7.02 11.98 -15.80
C ILE A 111 6.52 13.42 -15.58
N GLY A 112 6.00 13.72 -14.38
CA GLY A 112 5.55 15.06 -14.01
C GLY A 112 6.66 16.10 -14.09
N ALA A 113 7.87 15.76 -13.62
CA ALA A 113 9.04 16.64 -13.75
C ALA A 113 9.42 16.92 -15.21
N GLY A 114 9.36 15.89 -16.09
CA GLY A 114 9.63 16.05 -17.52
C GLY A 114 8.60 16.93 -18.23
N ILE A 115 7.31 16.72 -17.95
CA ILE A 115 6.21 17.56 -18.50
C ILE A 115 6.36 18.99 -18.03
N TRP A 116 6.65 19.21 -16.74
CA TRP A 116 6.85 20.54 -16.19
C TRP A 116 8.02 21.27 -16.86
N GLY A 117 9.16 20.59 -17.03
CA GLY A 117 10.31 21.15 -17.75
C GLY A 117 9.95 21.54 -19.18
N GLN A 118 9.26 20.68 -19.92
CA GLN A 118 8.81 20.98 -21.28
C GLN A 118 7.90 22.21 -21.32
N GLN A 119 6.92 22.29 -20.43
CA GLN A 119 6.01 23.44 -20.33
C GLN A 119 6.78 24.72 -20.01
N PHE A 120 7.67 24.67 -19.02
CA PHE A 120 8.49 25.81 -18.59
C PHE A 120 9.24 26.46 -19.77
N PHE A 121 9.90 25.67 -20.61
CA PHE A 121 10.59 26.17 -21.80
C PHE A 121 9.66 26.56 -22.96
N SER A 122 8.47 25.96 -23.05
CA SER A 122 7.50 26.25 -24.12
C SER A 122 6.73 27.56 -23.90
N THR A 123 6.53 27.97 -22.64
CA THR A 123 5.82 29.22 -22.30
C THR A 123 6.69 30.46 -22.23
N GLY A 124 7.97 30.38 -22.60
CA GLY A 124 8.86 31.54 -22.70
C GLY A 124 9.11 32.25 -21.38
N SER A 125 10.09 31.78 -20.61
CA SER A 125 10.82 32.59 -19.62
C SER A 125 12.21 32.89 -20.17
#